data_AF-A0A414L798-F1
#
_entry.id   AF-A0A414L798-F1
#
_cell.length_a   1.000
_cell.length_b   1.000
_cell.length_c   1.000
_cell.angle_alpha   90.00
_cell.angle_beta   90.00
_cell.angle_gamma   90.00
#
_symmetry.space_group_name_H-M   'P 1'
#
loop_
_entity.id
_entity.type
_entity.pdbx_description
1 polymer ?
#
loop_
_entity_poly.entity_id
_entity_poly.type
_entity_poly.pdbx_seq_one_letter_code
_entity_poly.pdbx_strand_id
1 'polypeptide(L)'
;MNRFSFFLAPVSNVVPHKTVELHQIYNVIRGDYYRQPTEELQRLRRLLQEEKITQRDVQRFKARHFDYATFSGEFTRRRDDALLAHSGLICLDFDHINQWHDGGRLSGVYGLRYALMHDASVDTALLFRSPGGDGLKWVVPIDLAQGTHTDWFEILSFYISRNYGVEPDPSGRDLSRACYLPWDPDVVMIK
;
A
#
# COMPACT_ATOMS: atom_id res chain seq x y z
N MET A 1 7.84 14.80 -11.81
CA MET A 1 6.70 13.89 -12.09
C MET A 1 6.96 12.60 -11.34
N ASN A 2 6.08 12.23 -10.43
CA ASN A 2 6.26 11.07 -9.55
C ASN A 2 5.91 9.80 -10.34
N ARG A 3 6.91 9.25 -11.02
CA ARG A 3 6.80 8.02 -11.82
C ARG A 3 7.42 6.84 -11.08
N PHE A 4 6.88 5.66 -11.30
CA PHE A 4 7.36 4.45 -10.64
C PHE A 4 7.03 3.18 -11.44
N SER A 5 7.68 2.08 -11.09
CA SER A 5 7.51 0.79 -11.78
C SER A 5 6.21 0.08 -11.39
N PHE A 6 5.51 -0.43 -12.41
CA PHE A 6 4.35 -1.31 -12.33
C PHE A 6 4.72 -2.70 -12.85
N PHE A 7 4.17 -3.74 -12.20
CA PHE A 7 4.48 -5.14 -12.45
C PHE A 7 3.19 -5.95 -12.56
N LEU A 8 3.12 -6.80 -13.57
CA LEU A 8 2.05 -7.78 -13.71
C LEU A 8 2.26 -8.93 -12.73
N ALA A 9 1.16 -9.45 -12.16
CA ALA A 9 1.15 -10.67 -11.38
C ALA A 9 1.80 -11.84 -12.16
N PRO A 10 2.44 -12.81 -11.47
CA PRO A 10 2.57 -12.94 -10.01
C PRO A 10 3.65 -12.02 -9.41
N VAL A 11 3.70 -11.91 -8.07
CA VAL A 11 4.72 -11.11 -7.35
C VAL A 11 6.17 -11.56 -7.59
N SER A 12 6.36 -12.79 -8.07
CA SER A 12 7.65 -13.32 -8.51
C SER A 12 8.11 -12.75 -9.85
N ASN A 13 7.23 -12.10 -10.61
CA ASN A 13 7.61 -11.31 -11.77
C ASN A 13 8.27 -10.01 -11.30
N VAL A 14 9.59 -9.99 -11.34
CA VAL A 14 10.40 -8.88 -10.81
C VAL A 14 10.91 -7.93 -11.89
N VAL A 15 10.51 -8.10 -13.15
CA VAL A 15 10.85 -7.18 -14.24
C VAL A 15 9.65 -6.24 -14.43
N PRO A 16 9.84 -4.91 -14.37
CA PRO A 16 8.74 -3.97 -14.58
C PRO A 16 8.08 -4.19 -15.93
N HIS A 17 6.75 -4.19 -15.92
CA HIS A 17 5.96 -4.21 -17.14
C HIS A 17 5.89 -2.81 -17.78
N LYS A 18 5.78 -1.77 -16.94
CA LYS A 18 5.68 -0.37 -17.40
C LYS A 18 6.09 0.61 -16.29
N THR A 19 6.52 1.81 -16.69
CA THR A 19 6.53 3.00 -15.82
C THR A 19 5.16 3.67 -15.84
N VAL A 20 4.63 3.99 -14.67
CA VAL A 20 3.31 4.62 -14.51
C VAL A 20 3.33 5.80 -13.53
N GLU A 21 2.23 6.54 -13.49
CA GLU A 21 1.98 7.65 -12.57
C GLU A 21 0.81 7.36 -11.61
N LEU A 22 0.72 8.12 -10.52
CA LEU A 22 -0.33 7.98 -9.49
C LEU A 22 -1.74 7.96 -10.06
N HIS A 23 -2.07 8.85 -11.01
CA HIS A 23 -3.41 8.94 -11.58
C HIS A 23 -3.82 7.64 -12.31
N GLN A 24 -2.87 6.92 -12.90
CA GLN A 24 -3.12 5.65 -13.58
C GLN A 24 -3.43 4.57 -12.56
N ILE A 25 -2.67 4.51 -11.47
CA ILE A 25 -2.90 3.59 -10.34
C ILE A 25 -4.24 3.88 -9.66
N TYR A 26 -4.53 5.15 -9.39
CA TYR A 26 -5.80 5.59 -8.84
C TYR A 26 -6.99 5.09 -9.67
N ASN A 27 -6.93 5.26 -10.99
CA ASN A 27 -8.02 4.85 -11.88
C ASN A 27 -8.25 3.32 -11.87
N VAL A 28 -7.19 2.51 -11.82
CA VAL A 28 -7.34 1.04 -11.79
C VAL A 28 -7.75 0.50 -10.43
N ILE A 29 -7.34 1.15 -9.32
CA ILE A 29 -7.79 0.79 -7.97
C ILE A 29 -9.27 1.17 -7.80
N ARG A 30 -9.67 2.35 -8.27
CA ARG A 30 -11.05 2.85 -8.14
C ARG A 30 -12.02 2.11 -9.05
N GLY A 31 -11.60 1.82 -10.28
CA GLY A 31 -12.40 1.10 -11.26
C GLY A 31 -12.43 -0.41 -11.01
N ASP A 32 -13.31 -1.13 -11.70
CA ASP A 32 -13.56 -2.55 -11.43
C ASP A 32 -12.45 -3.52 -11.88
N TYR A 33 -11.31 -3.03 -12.37
CA TYR A 33 -10.22 -3.86 -12.91
C TYR A 33 -9.73 -4.92 -11.90
N TYR A 34 -9.55 -4.53 -10.62
CA TYR A 34 -9.12 -5.43 -9.56
C TYR A 34 -10.28 -5.99 -8.71
N ARG A 35 -11.54 -5.77 -9.11
CA ARG A 35 -12.71 -6.10 -8.28
C ARG A 35 -12.81 -7.59 -8.02
N GLN A 36 -12.83 -8.39 -9.08
CA GLN A 36 -12.93 -9.85 -8.98
C GLN A 36 -11.81 -10.48 -8.12
N PRO A 37 -10.51 -10.22 -8.35
CA PRO A 37 -9.46 -10.80 -7.50
C PRO A 37 -9.54 -10.30 -6.05
N THR A 38 -9.99 -9.06 -5.82
CA THR A 38 -10.18 -8.51 -4.46
C THR A 38 -11.31 -9.21 -3.72
N GLU A 39 -12.48 -9.33 -4.33
CA GLU A 39 -13.63 -10.02 -3.74
C GLU A 39 -13.32 -11.51 -3.47
N GLU A 40 -12.60 -12.17 -4.38
CA GLU A 40 -12.18 -13.56 -4.20
C GLU A 40 -11.18 -13.72 -3.06
N LEU A 41 -10.18 -12.84 -2.94
CA LEU A 41 -9.24 -12.88 -1.81
C LEU A 41 -9.98 -12.68 -0.48
N GLN A 42 -10.94 -11.76 -0.42
CA GLN A 42 -11.76 -11.56 0.78
C GLN A 42 -12.65 -12.76 1.10
N ARG A 43 -13.18 -13.46 0.08
CA ARG A 43 -13.88 -14.74 0.25
C ARG A 43 -12.98 -15.80 0.85
N LEU A 44 -11.76 -15.95 0.32
CA LEU A 44 -10.77 -16.89 0.85
C LEU A 44 -10.42 -16.57 2.31
N ARG A 45 -10.30 -15.29 2.69
CA ARG A 45 -10.08 -14.89 4.08
C ARG A 45 -11.23 -15.30 5.02
N ARG A 46 -12.49 -15.24 4.57
CA ARG A 46 -13.62 -15.78 5.34
C ARG A 46 -13.54 -17.29 5.51
N LEU A 47 -13.20 -18.02 4.44
CA LEU A 47 -13.01 -19.47 4.51
C LEU A 47 -11.84 -19.86 5.43
N LEU A 48 -10.80 -19.03 5.52
CA LEU A 48 -9.70 -19.21 6.47
C LEU A 48 -10.18 -19.07 7.92
N GLN A 49 -11.02 -18.06 8.21
CA GLN A 49 -11.62 -17.88 9.54
C GLN A 49 -12.54 -19.04 9.93
N GLU A 50 -13.16 -19.68 8.94
CA GLU A 50 -13.96 -20.90 9.10
C GLU A 50 -13.12 -22.19 9.10
N GLU A 51 -11.78 -22.08 9.11
CA GLU A 51 -10.83 -23.21 9.09
C GLU A 51 -10.97 -24.17 7.89
N LYS A 52 -11.61 -23.71 6.80
CA LYS A 52 -11.85 -24.51 5.58
C LYS A 52 -10.66 -24.53 4.62
N ILE A 53 -9.77 -23.55 4.73
CA ILE A 53 -8.54 -23.44 3.94
C ILE A 53 -7.39 -22.97 4.83
N THR A 54 -6.17 -23.02 4.33
CA THR A 54 -4.97 -22.62 5.07
C THR A 54 -4.54 -21.18 4.74
N GLN A 55 -3.77 -20.57 5.64
CA GLN A 55 -3.11 -19.29 5.37
C GLN A 55 -2.25 -19.35 4.10
N ARG A 56 -1.66 -20.51 3.78
CA ARG A 56 -0.88 -20.73 2.57
C ARG A 56 -1.73 -20.59 1.30
N ASP A 57 -2.99 -20.98 1.33
CA ASP A 57 -3.90 -20.87 0.19
C ASP A 57 -4.22 -19.40 -0.10
N VAL A 58 -4.51 -18.61 0.94
CA VAL A 58 -4.73 -17.15 0.86
C VAL A 58 -3.49 -16.44 0.30
N GLN A 59 -2.31 -16.73 0.86
CA GLN A 59 -1.05 -16.11 0.41
C GLN A 59 -0.69 -16.51 -1.02
N ARG A 60 -0.93 -17.77 -1.40
CA ARG A 60 -0.72 -18.24 -2.77
C ARG A 60 -1.63 -17.53 -3.76
N PHE A 61 -2.90 -17.33 -3.42
CA PHE A 61 -3.83 -16.58 -4.26
C PHE A 61 -3.37 -15.12 -4.41
N LYS A 62 -3.12 -14.43 -3.29
CA LYS A 62 -2.64 -13.03 -3.28
C LYS A 62 -1.38 -12.85 -4.15
N ALA A 63 -0.40 -13.72 -4.00
CA ALA A 63 0.86 -13.67 -4.74
C ALA A 63 0.70 -13.92 -6.25
N ARG A 64 -0.35 -14.63 -6.68
CA ARG A 64 -0.55 -15.01 -8.09
C ARG A 64 -1.48 -14.08 -8.87
N HIS A 65 -2.39 -13.40 -8.20
CA HIS A 65 -3.51 -12.72 -8.84
C HIS A 65 -3.51 -11.19 -8.71
N PHE A 66 -2.56 -10.61 -7.96
CA PHE A 66 -2.46 -9.17 -7.82
C PHE A 66 -1.21 -8.63 -8.50
N ASP A 67 -1.45 -7.70 -9.41
CA ASP A 67 -0.40 -6.79 -9.88
C ASP A 67 0.05 -5.91 -8.71
N TYR A 68 1.21 -5.29 -8.89
CA TYR A 68 1.79 -4.47 -7.85
C TYR A 68 2.64 -3.33 -8.42
N ALA A 69 2.89 -2.32 -7.60
CA ALA A 69 3.77 -1.22 -7.91
C ALA A 69 4.87 -1.09 -6.85
N THR A 70 5.97 -0.43 -7.20
CA THR A 70 7.01 0.03 -6.27
C THR A 70 6.97 1.55 -6.19
N PHE A 71 6.04 2.09 -5.40
CA PHE A 71 5.71 3.52 -5.40
C PHE A 71 6.92 4.45 -5.23
N SER A 72 7.96 3.99 -4.55
CA SER A 72 9.25 4.67 -4.32
C SER A 72 10.05 5.02 -5.58
N GLY A 73 9.83 4.37 -6.73
CA GLY A 73 10.67 4.65 -7.88
C GLY A 73 10.54 3.72 -9.08
N GLU A 74 11.34 4.06 -10.08
CA GLU A 74 11.56 3.30 -11.31
C GLU A 74 12.77 2.39 -11.11
N PHE A 75 12.67 1.13 -11.52
CA PHE A 75 13.72 0.13 -11.37
C PHE A 75 13.98 -0.59 -12.70
N THR A 76 15.16 -1.18 -12.88
CA THR A 76 15.37 -2.16 -13.97
C THR A 76 14.84 -3.54 -13.61
N ARG A 77 14.85 -3.86 -12.31
CA ARG A 77 14.32 -5.09 -11.70
C ARG A 77 13.96 -4.77 -10.25
N ARG A 78 12.98 -5.45 -9.66
CA ARG A 78 12.56 -5.23 -8.26
C ARG A 78 13.62 -5.63 -7.24
N ARG A 79 14.60 -4.74 -7.03
CA ARG A 79 15.69 -4.76 -6.05
C ARG A 79 16.18 -3.34 -5.80
N ASP A 80 16.62 -3.05 -4.60
CA ASP A 80 17.04 -1.69 -4.20
C ASP A 80 18.23 -1.17 -5.01
N ASP A 81 19.21 -2.04 -5.28
CA ASP A 81 20.40 -1.70 -6.07
C ASP A 81 20.15 -1.59 -7.59
N ALA A 82 18.92 -1.82 -8.01
CA ALA A 82 18.47 -1.70 -9.40
C ALA A 82 17.60 -0.45 -9.63
N LEU A 83 17.58 0.48 -8.67
CA LEU A 83 16.88 1.77 -8.76
C LEU A 83 17.46 2.64 -9.88
N LEU A 84 16.59 3.11 -10.78
CA LEU A 84 16.91 4.07 -11.83
C LEU A 84 16.66 5.51 -11.35
N ALA A 85 15.50 5.73 -10.72
CA ALA A 85 15.10 7.04 -10.23
C ALA A 85 14.08 6.88 -9.10
N HIS A 86 14.28 7.62 -8.01
CA HIS A 86 13.29 7.70 -6.93
C HIS A 86 12.12 8.61 -7.34
N SER A 87 10.90 8.22 -7.02
CA SER A 87 9.66 8.92 -7.39
C SER A 87 9.33 10.12 -6.51
N GLY A 88 9.97 10.20 -5.34
CA GLY A 88 9.63 11.13 -4.27
C GLY A 88 8.44 10.69 -3.42
N LEU A 89 8.06 9.41 -3.48
CA LEU A 89 6.97 8.83 -2.71
C LEU A 89 7.46 7.71 -1.79
N ILE A 90 6.73 7.45 -0.72
CA ILE A 90 6.88 6.25 0.11
C ILE A 90 5.50 5.66 0.38
N CYS A 91 5.41 4.33 0.42
CA CYS A 91 4.16 3.62 0.74
C CYS A 91 4.26 3.00 2.12
N LEU A 92 3.39 3.43 3.01
CA LEU A 92 3.24 2.90 4.37
C LEU A 92 2.10 1.88 4.37
N ASP A 93 2.40 0.64 4.73
CA ASP A 93 1.44 -0.47 4.76
C ASP A 93 1.01 -0.74 6.21
N PHE A 94 -0.28 -0.74 6.47
CA PHE A 94 -0.83 -1.02 7.79
C PHE A 94 -1.72 -2.25 7.70
N ASP A 95 -1.34 -3.31 8.42
CA ASP A 95 -2.11 -4.55 8.46
C ASP A 95 -2.97 -4.62 9.74
N HIS A 96 -4.10 -5.32 9.65
CA HIS A 96 -4.95 -5.69 10.80
C HIS A 96 -5.47 -4.50 11.64
N ILE A 97 -6.03 -3.48 10.98
CA ILE A 97 -6.51 -2.23 11.60
C ILE A 97 -7.97 -2.37 12.09
N ASN A 98 -8.54 -3.58 12.09
CA ASN A 98 -9.94 -3.82 12.45
C ASN A 98 -10.31 -3.38 13.88
N GLN A 99 -9.33 -3.31 14.80
CA GLN A 99 -9.54 -2.92 16.19
C GLN A 99 -9.11 -1.49 16.52
N TRP A 100 -8.57 -0.76 15.54
CA TRP A 100 -8.10 0.61 15.76
C TRP A 100 -9.24 1.54 16.20
N HIS A 101 -8.95 2.50 17.08
CA HIS A 101 -9.91 3.54 17.48
C HIS A 101 -9.24 4.87 17.86
N ASP A 102 -9.89 6.00 17.57
CA ASP A 102 -9.46 7.34 18.01
C ASP A 102 -10.35 7.82 19.16
N GLY A 103 -10.00 7.43 20.39
CA GLY A 103 -10.70 7.90 21.60
C GLY A 103 -12.22 7.63 21.63
N GLY A 104 -12.71 6.66 20.85
CA GLY A 104 -14.13 6.28 20.76
C GLY A 104 -14.97 6.96 19.68
N ARG A 105 -14.39 7.77 18.79
CA ARG A 105 -15.15 8.47 17.72
C ARG A 105 -15.08 7.80 16.35
N LEU A 106 -13.89 7.32 16.01
CA LEU A 106 -13.59 6.64 14.76
C LEU A 106 -13.04 5.26 15.09
N SER A 107 -13.34 4.27 14.24
CA SER A 107 -12.85 2.91 14.46
C SER A 107 -12.58 2.15 13.17
N GLY A 108 -11.70 1.17 13.27
CA GLY A 108 -11.37 0.27 12.18
C GLY A 108 -10.62 0.95 11.04
N VAL A 109 -10.57 0.25 9.91
CA VAL A 109 -9.94 0.72 8.67
C VAL A 109 -10.52 2.05 8.18
N TYR A 110 -11.85 2.20 8.19
CA TYR A 110 -12.48 3.44 7.73
C TYR A 110 -12.20 4.62 8.66
N GLY A 111 -12.14 4.36 9.97
CA GLY A 111 -11.76 5.37 10.96
C GLY A 111 -10.33 5.85 10.77
N LEU A 112 -9.37 4.92 10.66
CA LEU A 112 -7.98 5.31 10.45
C LEU A 112 -7.81 6.02 9.10
N ARG A 113 -8.50 5.57 8.04
CA ARG A 113 -8.50 6.27 6.75
C ARG A 113 -8.92 7.73 6.92
N TYR A 114 -10.02 7.97 7.63
CA TYR A 114 -10.51 9.33 7.87
C TYR A 114 -9.48 10.17 8.63
N ALA A 115 -8.87 9.61 9.68
CA ALA A 115 -7.87 10.29 10.47
C ALA A 115 -6.63 10.67 9.64
N LEU A 116 -6.07 9.71 8.88
CA LEU A 116 -4.91 9.95 8.00
C LEU A 116 -5.21 10.94 6.87
N MET A 117 -6.42 10.89 6.29
CA MET A 117 -6.84 11.83 5.24
C MET A 117 -6.93 13.28 5.73
N HIS A 118 -7.14 13.49 7.02
CA HIS A 118 -7.22 14.82 7.64
C HIS A 118 -5.98 15.14 8.50
N ASP A 119 -4.89 14.39 8.34
CA ASP A 119 -3.63 14.70 8.97
C ASP A 119 -3.10 16.05 8.44
N ALA A 120 -2.80 16.99 9.33
CA ALA A 120 -2.33 18.33 8.97
C ALA A 120 -0.81 18.42 8.78
N SER A 121 -0.06 17.39 9.17
CA SER A 121 1.40 17.34 9.16
C SER A 121 1.95 16.51 8.00
N VAL A 122 1.17 15.59 7.44
CA VAL A 122 1.60 14.66 6.40
C VAL A 122 0.66 14.72 5.19
N ASP A 123 1.19 15.16 4.06
CA ASP A 123 0.46 15.18 2.80
C ASP A 123 0.13 13.76 2.33
N THR A 124 -1.05 13.60 1.75
CA THR A 124 -1.51 12.31 1.19
C THR A 124 -1.43 12.36 -0.34
N ALA A 125 -0.62 11.49 -0.95
CA ALA A 125 -0.63 11.32 -2.40
C ALA A 125 -1.67 10.28 -2.84
N LEU A 126 -1.79 9.16 -2.12
CA LEU A 126 -2.78 8.11 -2.37
C LEU A 126 -3.10 7.37 -1.07
N LEU A 127 -4.36 7.05 -0.81
CA LEU A 127 -4.77 6.29 0.37
C LEU A 127 -5.86 5.28 -0.01
N PHE A 128 -5.59 3.99 0.18
CA PHE A 128 -6.50 2.92 -0.22
C PHE A 128 -6.44 1.72 0.73
N ARG A 129 -7.49 0.89 0.69
CA ARG A 129 -7.59 -0.36 1.45
C ARG A 129 -6.68 -1.43 0.87
N SER A 130 -6.10 -2.26 1.74
CA SER A 130 -5.29 -3.40 1.31
C SER A 130 -6.17 -4.49 0.68
N PRO A 131 -5.60 -5.40 -0.16
CA PRO A 131 -6.38 -6.46 -0.82
C PRO A 131 -7.21 -7.34 0.12
N GLY A 132 -6.74 -7.54 1.36
CA GLY A 132 -7.44 -8.34 2.37
C GLY A 132 -8.63 -7.63 3.02
N GLY A 133 -8.77 -6.31 2.82
CA GLY A 133 -9.89 -5.50 3.28
C GLY A 133 -9.80 -4.96 4.72
N ASP A 134 -8.86 -5.45 5.53
CA ASP A 134 -8.65 -5.09 6.94
C ASP A 134 -7.39 -4.24 7.18
N GLY A 135 -6.71 -3.82 6.12
CA GLY A 135 -5.53 -2.95 6.17
C GLY A 135 -5.67 -1.71 5.29
N LEU A 136 -4.68 -0.81 5.39
CA LEU A 136 -4.58 0.43 4.64
C LEU A 136 -3.19 0.61 4.06
N LYS A 137 -3.14 1.33 2.95
CA LYS A 137 -1.94 1.67 2.22
C LYS A 137 -1.93 3.17 2.02
N TRP A 138 -0.96 3.84 2.63
CA TRP A 138 -0.84 5.29 2.61
C TRP A 138 0.44 5.68 1.86
N VAL A 139 0.26 6.21 0.66
CA VAL A 139 1.35 6.72 -0.16
C VAL A 139 1.48 8.21 0.12
N VAL A 140 2.65 8.62 0.59
CA VAL A 140 2.94 10.00 0.99
C VAL A 140 4.15 10.53 0.19
N PRO A 141 4.16 11.82 -0.18
CA PRO A 141 5.32 12.44 -0.78
C PRO A 141 6.42 12.66 0.28
N ILE A 142 7.68 12.57 -0.13
CA ILE A 142 8.85 12.81 0.71
C ILE A 142 9.86 13.72 0.01
N ASP A 143 10.58 14.52 0.78
CA ASP A 143 11.63 15.40 0.25
C ASP A 143 13.00 14.75 0.40
N LEU A 144 13.51 14.19 -0.71
CA LEU A 144 14.82 13.55 -0.75
C LEU A 144 16.00 14.52 -0.57
N ALA A 145 15.78 15.84 -0.62
CA ALA A 145 16.82 16.81 -0.27
C ALA A 145 17.02 16.91 1.25
N GLN A 146 16.02 16.50 2.05
CA GLN A 146 16.04 16.59 3.52
C GLN A 146 16.36 15.26 4.22
N GLY A 147 16.30 14.14 3.50
CA GLY A 147 16.59 12.82 4.07
C GLY A 147 16.52 11.71 3.04
N THR A 148 17.12 10.56 3.35
CA THR A 148 16.99 9.37 2.53
C THR A 148 15.59 8.76 2.66
N HIS A 149 15.24 7.85 1.75
CA HIS A 149 14.01 7.07 1.85
C HIS A 149 13.85 6.39 3.22
N THR A 150 14.95 5.83 3.71
CA THR A 150 15.02 5.17 5.01
C THR A 150 14.80 6.14 6.17
N ASP A 151 15.42 7.32 6.15
CA ASP A 151 15.23 8.33 7.19
C ASP A 151 13.76 8.77 7.25
N TRP A 152 13.14 9.01 6.08
CA TRP A 152 11.73 9.34 5.99
C TRP A 152 10.82 8.23 6.49
N PHE A 153 11.10 6.97 6.17
CA PHE A 153 10.35 5.83 6.69
C PHE A 153 10.37 5.81 8.22
N GLU A 154 11.54 5.99 8.84
CA GLU A 154 11.69 5.98 10.29
C GLU A 154 10.95 7.16 10.95
N ILE A 155 11.08 8.37 10.40
CA ILE A 155 10.40 9.58 10.90
C ILE A 155 8.87 9.41 10.81
N LEU A 156 8.37 8.97 9.67
CA LEU A 156 6.94 8.74 9.45
C LEU A 156 6.41 7.62 10.36
N SER A 157 7.16 6.53 10.51
CA SER A 157 6.79 5.42 11.42
C SER A 157 6.69 5.90 12.86
N PHE A 158 7.66 6.69 13.33
CA PHE A 158 7.63 7.27 14.67
C PHE A 158 6.44 8.22 14.85
N TYR A 159 6.22 9.12 13.89
CA TYR A 159 5.09 10.04 13.92
C TYR A 159 3.75 9.29 13.97
N ILE A 160 3.57 8.26 13.15
CA ILE A 160 2.32 7.51 13.08
C ILE A 160 2.08 6.68 14.34
N SER A 161 3.12 6.00 14.85
CA SER A 161 3.04 5.27 16.11
C SER A 161 2.61 6.19 17.25
N ARG A 162 3.21 7.38 17.34
CA ARG A 162 2.91 8.36 18.38
C ARG A 162 1.49 8.94 18.30
N ASN A 163 1.02 9.29 17.10
CA ASN A 163 -0.24 10.03 16.91
C ASN A 163 -1.45 9.12 16.69
N TYR A 164 -1.24 7.94 16.11
CA TYR A 164 -2.31 7.01 15.74
C TYR A 164 -2.22 5.66 16.43
N GLY A 165 -1.14 5.35 17.14
CA GLY A 165 -0.99 4.07 17.85
C GLY A 165 -0.93 2.86 16.91
N VAL A 166 -0.52 3.06 15.66
CA VAL A 166 -0.30 1.99 14.68
C VAL A 166 1.10 2.09 14.10
N GLU A 167 1.65 0.96 13.67
CA GLU A 167 2.98 0.90 13.08
C GLU A 167 2.86 0.39 11.64
N PRO A 168 3.54 1.03 10.68
CA PRO A 168 3.61 0.49 9.33
C PRO A 168 4.50 -0.76 9.28
N ASP A 169 4.25 -1.62 8.31
CA ASP A 169 5.08 -2.80 8.04
C ASP A 169 6.54 -2.38 7.80
N PRO A 170 7.53 -2.92 8.54
CA PRO A 170 8.92 -2.50 8.47
C PRO A 170 9.57 -2.65 7.09
N SER A 171 9.04 -3.54 6.24
CA SER A 171 9.56 -3.72 4.88
C SER A 171 9.24 -2.54 3.96
N GLY A 172 8.40 -1.60 4.39
CA GLY A 172 8.25 -0.29 3.75
C GLY A 172 9.52 0.57 3.74
N ARG A 173 10.55 0.19 4.52
CA ARG A 173 11.90 0.78 4.48
C ARG A 173 12.65 0.50 3.18
N ASP A 174 12.35 -0.61 2.52
CA ASP A 174 13.04 -1.05 1.30
C ASP A 174 12.57 -0.23 0.10
N LEU A 175 13.52 0.24 -0.72
CA LEU A 175 13.19 0.98 -1.93
C LEU A 175 12.33 0.13 -2.86
N SER A 176 12.65 -1.14 -3.06
CA SER A 176 11.95 -2.01 -4.02
C SER A 176 10.69 -2.69 -3.45
N ARG A 177 10.11 -2.15 -2.37
CA ARG A 177 8.93 -2.72 -1.71
C ARG A 177 7.74 -2.85 -2.67
N ALA A 178 7.34 -4.11 -2.92
CA ALA A 178 6.15 -4.42 -3.69
C ALA A 178 4.88 -4.04 -2.90
N CYS A 179 4.00 -3.29 -3.55
CA CYS A 179 2.68 -2.93 -3.03
C CYS A 179 1.58 -3.42 -3.98
N TYR A 180 0.83 -4.45 -3.57
CA TYR A 180 -0.29 -4.97 -4.35
C TYR A 180 -1.39 -3.93 -4.57
N LEU A 181 -2.01 -3.97 -5.74
CA LEU A 181 -3.06 -3.04 -6.17
C LEU A 181 -4.43 -3.75 -6.13
N PRO A 182 -5.30 -3.41 -5.17
CA PRO A 182 -6.63 -3.99 -5.07
C PRO A 182 -7.69 -3.11 -5.72
N TRP A 183 -8.94 -3.56 -5.64
CA TRP A 183 -10.10 -2.71 -5.85
C TRP A 183 -10.50 -2.02 -4.55
N ASP A 184 -10.65 -0.71 -4.62
CA ASP A 184 -11.12 0.12 -3.53
C ASP A 184 -11.87 1.32 -4.12
N PRO A 185 -13.22 1.31 -4.16
CA PRO A 185 -14.00 2.40 -4.72
C PRO A 185 -13.85 3.71 -3.91
N ASP A 186 -13.40 3.59 -2.66
CA ASP A 186 -13.16 4.70 -1.72
C ASP A 186 -11.70 5.17 -1.72
N VAL A 187 -10.89 4.76 -2.71
CA VAL A 187 -9.51 5.26 -2.84
C VAL A 187 -9.50 6.78 -2.95
N VAL A 188 -8.60 7.40 -2.19
CA VAL A 188 -8.42 8.85 -2.15
C VAL A 188 -7.09 9.19 -2.82
N MET A 189 -7.11 10.23 -3.65
CA MET A 189 -5.92 10.88 -4.20
C MET A 189 -6.05 12.38 -3.92
N ILE A 190 -5.15 12.91 -3.12
CA ILE A 190 -5.08 14.33 -2.77
C ILE A 190 -3.81 14.88 -3.45
N LYS A 191 -3.92 16.11 -3.96
CA LYS A 191 -2.83 16.78 -4.68
C LYS A 191 -2.07 17.68 -3.75
#